data_AF-A0AAE1BXD7-F1
#
_entry.id   AF-A0AAE1BXD7-F1
#
_cell.length_a   1.000
_cell.length_b   1.000
_cell.length_c   1.000
_cell.angle_alpha   90.00
_cell.angle_beta   90.00
_cell.angle_gamma   90.00
#
_symmetry.space_group_name_H-M   'P 1'
#
loop_
_entity.id
_entity.type
_entity.pdbx_description
1 polymer ?
#
loop_
_entity_poly.entity_id
_entity_poly.type
_entity_poly.pdbx_seq_one_letter_code
_entity_poly.pdbx_strand_id
1 'polypeptide(L)'
;MGADAVAICVVTGFWAIVAIVLPFILGRGPNKGVIQVMLVITGFSCWLFWLLCYMHQMNPLIGPQLHNTTVLAIQYLWDGSVTIDDFTTVAGESTTIPTLKI
;
A
#
# COMPACT_ATOMS: atom_id res chain seq x y z
N MET A 1 -2.16 -7.09 -13.92
CA MET A 1 -1.35 -6.38 -12.91
C MET A 1 -1.74 -4.93 -12.98
N GLY A 2 -2.77 -4.56 -12.23
CA GLY A 2 -3.33 -3.23 -12.30
C GLY A 2 -2.35 -2.25 -11.69
N ALA A 3 -1.65 -1.48 -12.53
CA ALA A 3 -1.67 -0.06 -12.25
C ALA A 3 -3.16 0.29 -12.19
N ASP A 4 -3.73 0.26 -10.99
CA ASP A 4 -5.08 0.74 -10.78
C ASP A 4 -5.00 2.23 -11.08
N ALA A 5 -5.17 2.56 -12.35
CA ALA A 5 -5.05 3.91 -12.87
C ALA A 5 -5.97 4.84 -12.08
N VAL A 6 -7.04 4.31 -11.48
CA VAL A 6 -7.90 5.02 -10.54
C VAL A 6 -7.11 5.50 -9.32
N ALA A 7 -6.35 4.62 -8.65
CA ALA A 7 -5.54 5.00 -7.49
C ALA A 7 -4.49 6.08 -7.84
N ILE A 8 -3.79 5.91 -8.97
CA ILE A 8 -2.79 6.89 -9.45
C ILE A 8 -3.47 8.23 -9.76
N CYS A 9 -4.56 8.23 -10.53
CA CYS A 9 -5.27 9.45 -10.88
C CYS A 9 -5.85 10.17 -9.66
N VAL A 10 -6.43 9.44 -8.70
CA VAL A 10 -7.04 10.01 -7.50
C VAL A 10 -5.99 10.65 -6.59
N VAL A 11 -4.91 9.92 -6.27
CA VAL A 11 -3.89 10.43 -5.33
C VAL A 11 -3.08 11.56 -5.96
N THR A 12 -2.80 11.48 -7.26
CA THR A 12 -2.12 12.56 -8.00
C THR A 12 -2.99 13.80 -8.10
N GLY A 13 -4.29 13.63 -8.40
CA GLY A 13 -5.25 14.74 -8.43
C GLY A 13 -5.40 15.42 -7.07
N PHE A 14 -5.55 14.63 -5.99
CA PHE A 14 -5.64 15.15 -4.63
C PHE A 14 -4.42 16.01 -4.25
N TRP A 15 -3.21 15.47 -4.41
CA TRP A 15 -2.00 16.21 -4.05
C TRP A 15 -1.70 17.37 -5.00
N ALA A 16 -2.06 17.27 -6.27
CA ALA A 16 -1.96 18.40 -7.20
C ALA A 16 -2.87 19.56 -6.78
N ILE A 17 -4.09 19.29 -6.32
CA ILE A 17 -4.98 20.32 -5.77
C ILE A 17 -4.37 20.95 -4.51
N VAL A 18 -3.82 20.14 -3.61
CA VAL A 18 -3.17 20.63 -2.38
C VAL A 18 -1.92 21.47 -2.68
N ALA A 19 -1.08 21.05 -3.61
CA ALA A 19 0.17 21.75 -3.95
C ALA A 19 -0.06 22.97 -4.85
N ILE A 20 -1.12 23.00 -5.66
CA ILE A 20 -1.36 24.07 -6.64
C ILE A 20 -2.47 25.00 -6.18
N VAL A 21 -3.66 24.49 -5.83
CA VAL A 21 -4.85 25.33 -5.58
C VAL A 21 -4.82 26.00 -4.21
N LEU A 22 -4.45 25.27 -3.15
CA LEU A 22 -4.46 25.80 -1.78
C LEU A 22 -3.52 27.00 -1.56
N PRO A 23 -2.29 27.05 -2.12
CA PRO A 23 -1.40 28.20 -1.99
C PRO A 23 -1.97 29.52 -2.54
N PHE A 24 -2.85 29.48 -3.55
CA PHE A 24 -3.50 30.68 -4.09
C PHE A 24 -4.62 31.19 -3.18
N ILE A 25 -5.34 30.27 -2.51
CA ILE A 25 -6.46 30.62 -1.63
C ILE A 25 -5.96 31.16 -0.28
N LEU A 26 -4.94 30.50 0.30
CA LEU A 26 -4.49 30.75 1.68
C LEU A 26 -3.43 31.85 1.82
N GLY A 27 -2.96 32.45 0.71
CA GLY A 27 -1.90 33.46 0.70
C GLY A 27 -2.27 34.87 1.20
N ARG A 28 -3.33 35.03 2.01
CA ARG A 28 -3.87 36.36 2.41
C ARG A 28 -3.42 36.85 3.79
N GLY A 29 -2.12 36.83 4.09
CA GLY A 29 -1.59 37.34 5.36
C GLY A 29 -0.12 37.80 5.31
N PRO A 30 0.41 38.36 6.42
CA PRO A 30 1.80 38.83 6.53
C PRO A 30 2.81 37.71 6.22
N ASN A 31 2.48 36.47 6.58
CA ASN A 31 3.32 35.29 6.44
C ASN A 31 3.03 34.47 5.16
N LYS A 32 2.45 35.11 4.12
CA LYS A 32 1.97 34.41 2.91
C LYS A 32 3.03 33.55 2.23
N GLY A 33 4.28 34.02 2.18
CA GLY A 33 5.37 33.30 1.50
C GLY A 33 5.71 31.98 2.20
N VAL A 34 5.78 31.99 3.53
CA VAL A 34 6.09 30.78 4.31
C VAL A 34 4.97 29.75 4.18
N ILE A 35 3.72 30.20 4.29
CA ILE A 35 2.55 29.31 4.16
C ILE A 35 2.50 28.67 2.77
N GLN A 36 2.75 29.45 1.71
CA GLN A 36 2.78 28.94 0.33
C GLN A 36 3.89 27.91 0.13
N VAL A 37 5.12 28.20 0.57
CA VAL A 37 6.25 27.28 0.41
C VAL A 37 6.03 25.98 1.19
N MET A 38 5.52 26.06 2.43
CA MET A 38 5.23 24.86 3.23
C MET A 38 4.17 23.99 2.56
N LEU A 39 3.08 24.57 2.05
CA LEU A 39 2.04 23.81 1.35
C LEU A 39 2.56 23.14 0.07
N VAL A 40 3.37 23.84 -0.73
CA VAL A 40 3.95 23.29 -1.96
C VAL A 40 4.95 22.17 -1.66
N ILE A 41 5.90 22.38 -0.74
CA ILE A 41 6.91 21.37 -0.37
C ILE A 41 6.26 20.14 0.27
N THR A 42 5.31 20.33 1.18
CA THR A 42 4.60 19.20 1.79
C THR A 42 3.77 18.45 0.75
N GLY A 43 3.02 19.16 -0.10
CA GLY A 43 2.21 18.52 -1.15
C GLY A 43 3.06 17.69 -2.12
N PHE A 44 4.20 18.23 -2.55
CA PHE A 44 5.12 17.55 -3.45
C PHE A 44 5.84 16.36 -2.78
N SER A 45 6.33 16.53 -1.55
CA SER A 45 7.05 15.47 -0.85
C SER A 45 6.15 14.30 -0.47
N CYS A 46 4.91 14.56 -0.04
CA CYS A 46 3.92 13.51 0.24
C CYS A 46 3.48 12.78 -1.04
N TRP A 47 3.31 13.49 -2.16
CA TRP A 47 3.02 12.86 -3.46
C TRP A 47 4.17 11.95 -3.93
N LEU A 48 5.42 12.45 -3.87
CA LEU A 48 6.58 11.65 -4.26
C LEU A 48 6.74 10.41 -3.38
N PHE A 49 6.63 10.56 -2.06
CA PHE A 49 6.73 9.42 -1.13
C PHE A 49 5.69 8.34 -1.46
N TRP A 50 4.43 8.74 -1.67
CA TRP A 50 3.38 7.81 -2.05
C TRP A 50 3.67 7.11 -3.39
N LEU A 51 4.07 7.87 -4.42
CA LEU A 51 4.35 7.33 -5.75
C LEU A 51 5.53 6.34 -5.71
N LEU A 52 6.59 6.65 -4.98
CA LEU A 52 7.75 5.79 -4.79
C LEU A 52 7.35 4.46 -4.13
N CYS A 53 6.57 4.51 -3.05
CA CYS A 53 6.07 3.30 -2.39
C CYS A 53 5.18 2.47 -3.32
N TYR A 54 4.34 3.12 -4.11
CA TYR A 54 3.48 2.46 -5.08
C TYR A 54 4.29 1.76 -6.19
N MET A 55 5.28 2.45 -6.77
CA MET A 55 6.13 1.90 -7.83
C MET A 55 6.98 0.72 -7.35
N HIS A 56 7.48 0.75 -6.11
CA HIS A 56 8.26 -0.34 -5.55
C HIS A 56 7.48 -1.67 -5.51
N GLN A 57 6.15 -1.61 -5.38
CA GLN A 57 5.29 -2.79 -5.28
C GLN A 57 4.79 -3.32 -6.63
N MET A 58 5.00 -2.61 -7.75
CA MET A 58 4.46 -3.01 -9.06
C MET A 58 5.22 -4.17 -9.73
N ASN A 59 6.48 -4.39 -9.36
CA ASN A 59 7.26 -5.54 -9.81
C ASN A 59 7.99 -6.17 -8.62
N PRO A 60 7.26 -6.86 -7.72
CA PRO A 60 7.86 -7.45 -6.52
C PRO A 60 8.70 -8.66 -6.92
N LEU A 61 10.01 -8.63 -6.64
CA LEU A 61 10.91 -9.76 -6.86
C LEU A 61 10.90 -10.77 -5.69
N ILE A 62 10.38 -10.36 -4.53
CA ILE A 62 10.38 -11.14 -3.30
C ILE A 62 8.97 -11.18 -2.74
N GLY A 63 8.45 -12.39 -2.57
CA GLY A 63 7.20 -12.65 -1.86
C GLY A 63 7.42 -12.81 -0.35
N PRO A 64 6.37 -12.61 0.46
CA PRO A 64 6.43 -12.82 1.90
C PRO A 64 6.66 -14.31 2.22
N GLN A 65 7.61 -14.61 3.11
CA GLN A 65 7.90 -15.96 3.59
C GLN A 65 7.11 -16.22 4.88
N LEU A 66 6.10 -17.09 4.82
CA LEU A 66 5.23 -17.40 5.95
C LEU A 66 5.34 -18.88 6.34
N HIS A 67 5.17 -19.16 7.63
CA HIS A 67 5.05 -20.52 8.13
C HIS A 67 3.70 -21.13 7.71
N ASN A 68 3.65 -22.45 7.49
CA ASN A 68 2.48 -23.15 6.96
C ASN A 68 1.20 -22.89 7.78
N THR A 69 1.31 -22.82 9.11
CA THR A 69 0.17 -22.50 9.98
C THR A 69 -0.41 -21.11 9.70
N THR A 70 0.44 -20.13 9.40
CA THR A 70 0.02 -18.76 9.09
C THR A 70 -0.62 -18.68 7.71
N VAL A 71 -0.13 -19.46 6.73
CA VAL A 71 -0.75 -19.52 5.40
C VAL A 71 -2.16 -20.09 5.48
N LEU A 72 -2.37 -21.17 6.24
CA LEU A 72 -3.71 -21.75 6.46
C LEU A 72 -4.64 -20.80 7.23
N ALA A 73 -4.11 -20.05 8.21
CA ALA A 73 -4.87 -19.01 8.91
C ALA A 73 -5.35 -17.90 7.99
N ILE A 74 -4.50 -17.47 7.06
CA ILE A 74 -4.89 -16.45 6.07
C ILE A 74 -5.95 -16.99 5.11
N GLN A 75 -5.81 -18.23 4.63
CA GLN A 75 -6.81 -18.85 3.75
C GLN A 75 -8.17 -19.00 4.44
N TYR A 76 -8.18 -19.45 5.69
CA TYR A 76 -9.41 -19.54 6.48
C TYR A 76 -10.08 -18.17 6.67
N LEU A 77 -9.31 -17.14 7.04
CA LEU A 77 -9.86 -15.83 7.38
C LEU A 77 -10.28 -15.00 6.16
N TRP A 78 -9.53 -15.10 5.07
CA TRP A 78 -9.69 -14.23 3.90
C TRP A 78 -10.35 -14.92 2.71
N ASP A 79 -10.08 -16.20 2.48
CA ASP A 79 -10.58 -16.96 1.31
C ASP A 79 -11.78 -17.84 1.66
N GLY A 80 -11.90 -18.29 2.90
CA GLY A 80 -13.02 -19.11 3.40
C GLY A 80 -13.10 -20.51 2.77
N SER A 81 -12.05 -20.93 2.05
CA SER A 81 -11.96 -22.21 1.34
C SER A 81 -11.49 -23.38 2.20
N VAL A 82 -11.10 -23.11 3.44
CA VAL A 82 -10.47 -24.07 4.37
C VAL A 82 -11.32 -24.16 5.62
N THR A 83 -11.38 -25.34 6.22
CA THR A 83 -12.16 -25.61 7.45
C THR A 83 -11.23 -25.93 8.62
N ILE A 84 -11.75 -25.85 9.86
CA ILE A 84 -10.94 -26.06 11.08
C ILE A 84 -10.26 -27.44 11.11
N ASP A 85 -10.83 -28.44 10.42
CA ASP A 85 -10.27 -29.79 10.30
C ASP A 85 -8.90 -29.83 9.57
N ASP A 86 -8.64 -28.84 8.72
CA ASP A 86 -7.37 -28.71 8.01
C ASP A 86 -6.22 -28.28 8.95
N PHE A 87 -6.52 -27.51 10.01
CA PHE A 87 -5.54 -27.15 11.05
C PHE A 87 -5.11 -28.32 11.91
N THR A 88 -6.03 -29.24 12.19
CA THR A 88 -5.71 -30.47 12.94
C THR A 88 -4.86 -31.43 12.12
N THR A 89 -4.98 -31.40 10.79
CA THR A 89 -4.18 -32.23 9.88
C THR A 89 -2.71 -31.78 9.81
N VAL A 90 -2.44 -30.47 9.73
CA VAL A 90 -1.05 -29.93 9.78
C VAL A 90 -0.40 -30.05 11.16
N ALA A 91 -1.17 -30.04 12.26
CA ALA A 91 -0.61 -30.26 13.60
C ALA A 91 -0.05 -31.68 13.79
N GLY A 92 -0.48 -32.64 12.95
CA GLY A 92 -0.01 -34.03 12.97
C GLY A 92 1.15 -34.34 12.01
N GLU A 93 1.43 -33.50 11.01
CA GLU A 93 2.42 -33.77 9.96
C GLU A 93 3.46 -32.65 9.85
N SER A 94 4.58 -32.83 10.55
CA SER A 94 5.69 -31.85 10.61
C SER A 94 6.67 -31.92 9.43
N THR A 95 6.41 -32.64 8.32
CA THR A 95 7.53 -33.00 7.40
C THR A 95 7.31 -33.00 5.89
N THR A 96 6.19 -32.53 5.35
CA THR A 96 6.08 -32.42 3.88
C THR A 96 5.75 -30.98 3.49
N ILE A 97 6.77 -30.29 3.01
CA ILE A 97 6.69 -28.90 2.53
C ILE A 97 5.88 -28.88 1.24
N PRO A 98 4.63 -28.35 1.18
CA PRO A 98 4.08 -27.93 -0.09
C PRO A 98 4.88 -26.67 -0.48
N THR A 99 5.85 -26.86 -1.36
CA THR A 99 6.60 -25.77 -1.98
C THR A 99 5.60 -24.97 -2.81
N LEU A 100 5.13 -23.87 -2.24
CA LEU A 100 4.29 -22.88 -2.91
C LEU A 100 5.16 -22.24 -3.99
N LYS A 101 5.01 -22.70 -5.24
CA LYS A 101 5.57 -22.01 -6.40
C LYS A 101 4.80 -20.71 -6.58
N ILE A 102 5.45 -19.62 -6.22
CA ILE A 102 5.08 -18.25 -6.58
C ILE A 102 5.39 -18.05 -8.07
#